data_AF-A0A8C1H817-F1
#
_entry.id   AF-A0A8C1H817-F1
#
_cell.length_a   1.000
_cell.length_b   1.000
_cell.length_c   1.000
_cell.angle_alpha   90.00
_cell.angle_beta   90.00
_cell.angle_gamma   90.00
#
_symmetry.space_group_name_H-M   'P 1'
#
loop_
_entity.id
_entity.type
_entity.pdbx_description
1 polymer ?
#
loop_
_entity_poly.entity_id
_entity_poly.type
_entity_poly.pdbx_seq_one_letter_code
_entity_poly.pdbx_strand_id
1 'polypeptide(L)'
;MSFRRGVVRQSKFRHVFAQAWKAEHCLDDVRVSRVTWDGPLCAANPKFIAVVIEAGGGGAFLVLPLAKSGRVDQNTPTVCGHAAPVLDVQWCPHDDNVIASASEDCTVKIWQIPDGGLTSPMSEAVVTLEGHSKRVGILAWHPSALNILLTAGCDNVLCVWDVGTGELVYQLSDAHPDLIYSVSWNREGSVLCTTCKDKALRVIDPRRGTVLKVREKAHEGTRPMRAVFLADGKILTTGFSRMSERQLALWDTRDLSEPMVTQEIDTSNGVLLPFYDPDTNMVYLCGKGDCTIRYFEVTDESPYVHFLSLYSSKEPQRGAGFLSKRGVDVNKCEIARFYKLHERKVEPISMTVPRKSDLFQGDLYPDTVGLEPALQAEDWIAGQDAPPTLVSLSGGYTAPPSKCGTLRGRPKLLSQTNTSPTSTTAPANPMAGEMESEGLGHGQGRRDVDGGIARVKKEEDQLSDILTEIRALRALVLAQGHRIDVLERQLARIEDGEV
;
A
#
# COMPACT_ATOMS: atom_id res chain seq x y z
N MET A 1 51.12 25.01 9.70
CA MET A 1 49.70 24.62 9.59
C MET A 1 49.22 24.93 8.19
N SER A 2 49.13 23.91 7.33
CA SER A 2 48.63 24.06 5.96
C SER A 2 47.11 23.94 5.98
N PHE A 3 46.41 25.05 5.77
CA PHE A 3 44.97 25.04 5.49
C PHE A 3 44.76 24.28 4.17
N ARG A 4 44.46 22.98 4.25
CA ARG A 4 43.88 22.26 3.11
C ARG A 4 42.54 22.95 2.84
N ARG A 5 42.45 23.72 1.75
CA ARG A 5 41.19 24.14 1.15
C ARG A 5 40.37 22.87 0.98
N GLY A 6 39.34 22.68 1.81
CA GLY A 6 38.46 21.53 1.72
C GLY A 6 37.91 21.47 0.31
N VAL A 7 38.15 20.36 -0.39
CA VAL A 7 37.52 20.09 -1.67
C VAL A 7 36.03 20.02 -1.38
N VAL A 8 35.29 21.07 -1.75
CA VAL A 8 33.84 21.09 -1.62
C VAL A 8 33.32 20.01 -2.57
N ARG A 9 32.68 18.97 -2.02
CA ARG A 9 32.04 17.92 -2.82
C ARG A 9 31.12 18.57 -3.85
N GLN A 10 31.32 18.24 -5.12
CA GLN A 10 30.46 18.71 -6.19
C GLN A 10 29.17 17.89 -6.17
N SER A 11 28.07 18.52 -5.76
CA SER A 11 26.72 17.96 -5.88
C SER A 11 25.86 18.92 -6.68
N LYS A 12 25.18 18.40 -7.70
CA LYS A 12 24.18 19.17 -8.46
C LYS A 12 22.97 19.55 -7.61
N PHE A 13 22.77 18.87 -6.47
CA PHE A 13 21.68 19.08 -5.53
C PHE A 13 22.06 19.96 -4.34
N ARG A 14 23.30 20.45 -4.27
CA ARG A 14 23.81 21.29 -3.17
C ARG A 14 22.93 22.50 -2.85
N HIS A 15 22.28 23.05 -3.87
CA HIS A 15 21.46 24.25 -3.81
C HIS A 15 19.96 23.97 -3.98
N VAL A 16 19.53 22.72 -3.83
CA VAL A 16 18.10 22.42 -3.72
C VAL A 16 17.52 23.26 -2.59
N PHE A 17 16.42 23.94 -2.88
CA PHE A 17 15.68 24.70 -1.88
C PHE A 17 14.22 24.24 -1.87
N ALA A 18 13.63 24.32 -0.69
CA ALA A 18 12.24 23.99 -0.45
C ALA A 18 11.42 25.28 -0.37
N GLN A 19 10.32 25.35 -1.11
CA GLN A 19 9.43 26.50 -1.12
C GLN A 19 7.99 26.06 -0.87
N ALA A 20 7.42 26.50 0.25
CA ALA A 20 5.99 26.38 0.50
C ALA A 20 5.21 27.24 -0.49
N TRP A 21 4.10 26.70 -0.96
CA TRP A 21 3.20 27.44 -1.83
C TRP A 21 2.46 28.53 -1.05
N LYS A 22 1.97 29.54 -1.77
CA LYS A 22 1.12 30.58 -1.18
C LYS A 22 -0.18 29.96 -0.66
N ALA A 23 -0.79 30.63 0.33
CA ALA A 23 -2.02 30.17 0.97
C ALA A 23 -3.16 29.88 -0.03
N GLU A 24 -3.30 30.69 -1.08
CA GLU A 24 -4.30 30.50 -2.15
C GLU A 24 -4.17 29.20 -2.95
N HIS A 25 -3.00 28.54 -2.89
CA HIS A 25 -2.75 27.25 -3.51
C HIS A 25 -2.70 26.09 -2.50
N CYS A 26 -2.97 26.35 -1.22
CA CYS A 26 -3.14 25.33 -0.19
C CYS A 26 -4.59 24.81 -0.20
N LEU A 27 -4.82 23.67 0.45
CA LEU A 27 -6.17 23.22 0.80
C LEU A 27 -6.45 23.58 2.25
N ASP A 28 -7.47 24.39 2.49
CA ASP A 28 -7.87 24.82 3.83
C ASP A 28 -9.13 24.08 4.31
N ASP A 29 -9.34 24.05 5.62
CA ASP A 29 -10.46 23.37 6.30
C ASP A 29 -10.50 21.84 6.15
N VAL A 30 -9.39 21.22 5.74
CA VAL A 30 -9.25 19.76 5.69
C VAL A 30 -9.06 19.20 7.10
N ARG A 31 -10.04 18.43 7.61
CA ARG A 31 -9.97 17.79 8.94
C ARG A 31 -9.06 16.56 8.94
N VAL A 32 -7.75 16.76 8.96
CA VAL A 32 -6.77 15.66 8.95
C VAL A 32 -6.96 14.74 10.15
N SER A 33 -6.87 13.42 9.92
CA SER A 33 -7.06 12.42 10.97
C SER A 33 -6.12 12.63 12.16
N ARG A 34 -6.69 12.46 13.36
CA ARG A 34 -5.97 12.54 14.63
C ARG A 34 -5.53 11.17 15.15
N VAL A 35 -5.75 10.12 14.37
CA VAL A 35 -5.37 8.76 14.77
C VAL A 35 -3.88 8.69 15.13
N THR A 36 -3.58 8.01 16.23
CA THR A 36 -2.21 7.78 16.68
C THR A 36 -1.61 6.62 15.89
N TRP A 37 -1.30 6.90 14.62
CA TRP A 37 -0.60 6.01 13.71
C TRP A 37 0.60 6.74 13.10
N ASP A 38 1.71 6.01 12.93
CA ASP A 38 2.98 6.52 12.42
C ASP A 38 3.07 6.34 10.89
N GLY A 39 1.97 6.60 10.18
CA GLY A 39 1.87 6.59 8.72
C GLY A 39 1.90 7.99 8.11
N PRO A 40 2.01 8.11 6.78
CA PRO A 40 2.03 9.41 6.10
C PRO A 40 0.69 10.15 6.15
N LEU A 41 -0.44 9.42 6.28
CA LEU A 41 -1.84 9.94 6.27
C LEU A 41 -2.22 10.70 4.99
N CYS A 42 -1.36 10.70 3.97
CA CYS A 42 -1.56 11.38 2.71
C CYS A 42 -0.78 10.66 1.61
N ALA A 43 -1.41 10.54 0.44
CA ALA A 43 -0.77 10.01 -0.76
C ALA A 43 -1.12 10.88 -1.96
N ALA A 44 -0.17 11.13 -2.86
CA ALA A 44 -0.40 11.97 -4.03
C ALA A 44 0.18 11.33 -5.29
N ASN A 45 -0.57 11.39 -6.36
CA ASN A 45 -0.15 11.00 -7.71
C ASN A 45 -0.37 12.20 -8.66
N PRO A 46 -0.09 12.07 -9.96
CA PRO A 46 -0.19 13.21 -10.88
C PRO A 46 -1.61 13.76 -11.06
N LYS A 47 -2.65 13.02 -10.66
CA LYS A 47 -4.06 13.42 -10.83
C LYS A 47 -4.69 13.90 -9.54
N PHE A 48 -4.38 13.27 -8.42
CA PHE A 48 -5.11 13.41 -7.18
C PHE A 48 -4.19 13.50 -5.96
N ILE A 49 -4.72 14.16 -4.93
CA ILE A 49 -4.25 14.04 -3.56
C ILE A 49 -5.31 13.30 -2.74
N ALA A 50 -4.88 12.30 -1.98
CA ALA A 50 -5.68 11.60 -1.00
C ALA A 50 -5.22 11.96 0.41
N VAL A 51 -6.15 12.28 1.30
CA VAL A 51 -5.86 12.68 2.69
C VAL A 51 -6.78 11.94 3.64
N VAL A 52 -6.22 11.22 4.60
CA VAL A 52 -6.99 10.55 5.64
C VAL A 52 -7.57 11.61 6.59
N ILE A 53 -8.89 11.58 6.77
CA ILE A 53 -9.61 12.59 7.55
C ILE A 53 -10.28 12.00 8.78
N GLU A 54 -10.61 12.89 9.71
CA GLU A 54 -11.45 12.55 10.86
C GLU A 54 -12.92 12.38 10.39
N ALA A 55 -13.52 11.24 10.74
CA ALA A 55 -14.91 10.90 10.44
C ALA A 55 -15.69 10.66 11.74
N GLY A 56 -16.93 11.13 11.81
CA GLY A 56 -17.79 11.00 13.00
C GLY A 56 -18.31 9.58 13.26
N GLY A 57 -18.10 8.66 12.30
CA GLY A 57 -18.40 7.24 12.40
C GLY A 57 -17.72 6.50 11.24
N GLY A 58 -17.06 5.38 11.53
CA GLY A 58 -16.27 4.64 10.54
C GLY A 58 -14.92 5.29 10.18
N GLY A 59 -14.43 5.00 8.98
CA GLY A 59 -13.20 5.57 8.44
C GLY A 59 -13.44 6.21 7.08
N ALA A 60 -12.83 7.38 6.87
CA ALA A 60 -12.94 8.10 5.60
C ALA A 60 -11.63 8.78 5.20
N PHE A 61 -11.49 9.01 3.89
CA PHE A 61 -10.44 9.85 3.34
C PHE A 61 -11.00 10.72 2.22
N LEU A 62 -10.41 11.91 2.05
CA LEU A 62 -10.67 12.79 0.92
C LEU A 62 -9.84 12.37 -0.27
N VAL A 63 -10.39 12.54 -1.46
CA VAL A 63 -9.65 12.50 -2.72
C VAL A 63 -10.02 13.73 -3.53
N LEU A 64 -9.04 14.56 -3.83
CA LEU A 64 -9.23 15.83 -4.56
C LEU A 64 -8.32 15.88 -5.78
N PRO A 65 -8.77 16.44 -6.91
CA PRO A 65 -7.90 16.74 -8.03
C PRO A 65 -6.72 17.60 -7.60
N LEU A 66 -5.53 17.35 -8.15
CA LEU A 66 -4.28 18.02 -7.75
C LEU A 66 -4.33 19.55 -7.94
N ALA A 67 -5.13 20.01 -8.91
CA ALA A 67 -5.35 21.41 -9.22
C ALA A 67 -6.34 22.11 -8.25
N LYS A 68 -7.04 21.36 -7.39
CA LYS A 68 -7.95 21.94 -6.40
C LYS A 68 -7.14 22.68 -5.34
N SER A 69 -7.53 23.93 -5.07
CA SER A 69 -7.00 24.74 -3.97
C SER A 69 -8.10 25.54 -3.28
N GLY A 70 -7.73 26.20 -2.19
CA GLY A 70 -8.59 26.99 -1.33
C GLY A 70 -9.35 26.14 -0.32
N ARG A 71 -10.44 26.72 0.19
CA ARG A 71 -11.28 26.09 1.22
C ARG A 71 -11.98 24.85 0.69
N VAL A 72 -11.84 23.74 1.41
CA VAL A 72 -12.58 22.50 1.17
C VAL A 72 -13.91 22.56 1.92
N ASP A 73 -15.01 22.41 1.19
CA ASP A 73 -16.35 22.45 1.77
C ASP A 73 -16.60 21.22 2.66
N GLN A 74 -17.36 21.38 3.75
CA GLN A 74 -17.65 20.28 4.66
C GLN A 74 -18.46 19.14 4.01
N ASN A 75 -19.23 19.45 2.96
CA ASN A 75 -20.03 18.49 2.20
C ASN A 75 -19.26 17.89 1.01
N THR A 76 -17.97 18.20 0.88
CA THR A 76 -17.12 17.60 -0.16
C THR A 76 -17.21 16.07 -0.07
N PRO A 77 -17.54 15.37 -1.17
CA PRO A 77 -17.58 13.93 -1.21
C PRO A 77 -16.30 13.27 -0.69
N THR A 78 -16.46 12.18 0.05
CA THR A 78 -15.38 11.39 0.64
C THR A 78 -15.50 9.94 0.23
N VAL A 79 -14.41 9.19 0.35
CA VAL A 79 -14.44 7.73 0.32
C VAL A 79 -14.70 7.24 1.73
N CYS A 80 -15.79 6.50 1.96
CA CYS A 80 -16.39 6.30 3.28
C CYS A 80 -16.97 4.88 3.52
N GLY A 81 -16.38 3.82 2.98
CA GLY A 81 -16.86 2.45 3.19
C GLY A 81 -16.17 1.63 4.29
N HIS A 82 -15.24 2.21 5.06
CA HIS A 82 -14.62 1.54 6.19
C HIS A 82 -15.44 1.68 7.48
N ALA A 83 -15.49 0.62 8.28
CA ALA A 83 -16.26 0.58 9.54
C ALA A 83 -15.49 1.15 10.74
N ALA A 84 -14.20 1.42 10.58
CA ALA A 84 -13.33 2.00 11.60
C ALA A 84 -12.26 2.92 10.94
N PRO A 85 -11.46 3.69 11.71
CA PRO A 85 -10.51 4.63 11.15
C PRO A 85 -9.55 4.05 10.10
N VAL A 86 -9.35 4.79 9.02
CA VAL A 86 -8.33 4.50 8.01
C VAL A 86 -6.95 4.87 8.59
N LEU A 87 -5.98 3.95 8.43
CA LEU A 87 -4.62 4.08 8.96
C LEU A 87 -3.60 4.40 7.86
N ASP A 88 -3.84 3.91 6.64
CA ASP A 88 -2.94 4.12 5.52
C ASP A 88 -3.71 4.17 4.19
N VAL A 89 -3.18 4.93 3.23
CA VAL A 89 -3.69 5.03 1.86
C VAL A 89 -2.54 5.09 0.87
N GLN A 90 -2.63 4.36 -0.23
CA GLN A 90 -1.57 4.33 -1.25
C GLN A 90 -2.15 4.19 -2.66
N TRP A 91 -1.73 5.08 -3.55
CA TRP A 91 -2.06 5.00 -4.99
C TRP A 91 -1.37 3.81 -5.63
N CYS A 92 -2.06 3.14 -6.54
CA CYS A 92 -1.47 2.13 -7.41
C CYS A 92 -0.40 2.79 -8.31
N PRO A 93 0.82 2.24 -8.41
CA PRO A 93 1.86 2.80 -9.27
C PRO A 93 1.54 2.66 -10.76
N HIS A 94 0.65 1.74 -11.14
CA HIS A 94 0.30 1.40 -12.53
C HIS A 94 -1.05 1.97 -13.00
N ASP A 95 -1.84 2.57 -12.10
CA ASP A 95 -3.10 3.22 -12.43
C ASP A 95 -3.37 4.40 -11.48
N ASP A 96 -3.35 5.62 -12.03
CA ASP A 96 -3.53 6.86 -11.25
C ASP A 96 -4.96 7.07 -10.74
N ASN A 97 -5.90 6.19 -11.08
CA ASN A 97 -7.26 6.21 -10.60
C ASN A 97 -7.53 5.12 -9.55
N VAL A 98 -6.57 4.24 -9.27
CA VAL A 98 -6.73 3.17 -8.27
C VAL A 98 -6.00 3.54 -6.98
N ILE A 99 -6.71 3.47 -5.85
CA ILE A 99 -6.14 3.68 -4.52
C ILE A 99 -6.53 2.52 -3.59
N ALA A 100 -5.59 2.09 -2.75
CA ALA A 100 -5.83 1.16 -1.64
C ALA A 100 -5.95 1.94 -0.33
N SER A 101 -6.81 1.48 0.57
CA SER A 101 -6.91 1.97 1.96
C SER A 101 -6.91 0.82 2.96
N ALA A 102 -6.19 1.00 4.07
CA ALA A 102 -6.10 0.05 5.17
C ALA A 102 -6.71 0.65 6.45
N SER A 103 -7.36 -0.17 7.26
CA SER A 103 -8.22 0.31 8.34
C SER A 103 -8.11 -0.49 9.65
N GLU A 104 -8.57 0.13 10.73
CA GLU A 104 -8.79 -0.52 12.02
C GLU A 104 -9.87 -1.62 11.99
N ASP A 105 -10.70 -1.66 10.95
CA ASP A 105 -11.71 -2.70 10.75
C ASP A 105 -11.13 -4.03 10.22
N CYS A 106 -9.80 -4.15 10.17
CA CYS A 106 -9.05 -5.32 9.71
C CYS A 106 -9.14 -5.59 8.19
N THR A 107 -9.78 -4.72 7.43
CA THR A 107 -9.91 -4.86 5.98
C THR A 107 -8.98 -3.92 5.22
N VAL A 108 -8.66 -4.32 3.99
CA VAL A 108 -8.09 -3.43 2.97
C VAL A 108 -9.10 -3.30 1.84
N LYS A 109 -9.33 -2.07 1.38
CA LYS A 109 -10.29 -1.77 0.32
C LYS A 109 -9.62 -1.09 -0.84
N ILE A 110 -10.05 -1.43 -2.04
CA ILE A 110 -9.53 -0.92 -3.31
C ILE A 110 -10.62 -0.10 -4.00
N TRP A 111 -10.26 1.10 -4.43
CA TRP A 111 -11.20 2.09 -4.94
C TRP A 111 -10.78 2.57 -6.32
N GLN A 112 -11.75 2.69 -7.22
CA GLN A 112 -11.57 3.32 -8.52
C GLN A 112 -12.12 4.74 -8.47
N ILE A 113 -11.23 5.72 -8.50
CA ILE A 113 -11.56 7.15 -8.47
C ILE A 113 -11.89 7.63 -9.89
N PRO A 114 -13.02 8.31 -10.11
CA PRO A 114 -13.33 8.91 -11.42
C PRO A 114 -12.33 10.01 -11.80
N ASP A 115 -12.09 10.23 -13.10
CA ASP A 115 -11.12 11.22 -13.60
C ASP A 115 -11.36 12.66 -13.09
N GLY A 116 -12.62 13.04 -12.90
CA GLY A 116 -13.00 14.35 -12.35
C GLY A 116 -12.92 14.46 -10.82
N GLY A 117 -12.51 13.39 -10.13
CA GLY A 117 -12.68 13.24 -8.68
C GLY A 117 -14.10 12.80 -8.32
N LEU A 118 -14.42 12.82 -7.02
CA LEU A 118 -15.71 12.38 -6.52
C LEU A 118 -16.78 13.46 -6.69
N THR A 119 -17.95 13.06 -7.21
CA THR A 119 -19.16 13.89 -7.27
C THR A 119 -20.17 13.55 -6.18
N SER A 120 -20.11 12.33 -5.65
CA SER A 120 -20.90 11.84 -4.51
C SER A 120 -20.01 10.98 -3.59
N PRO A 121 -20.36 10.82 -2.30
CA PRO A 121 -19.63 9.93 -1.41
C PRO A 121 -19.52 8.52 -1.99
N MET A 122 -18.37 7.88 -1.82
CA MET A 122 -18.08 6.53 -2.33
C MET A 122 -17.96 5.56 -1.15
N SER A 123 -18.95 4.70 -0.97
CA SER A 123 -18.98 3.68 0.10
C SER A 123 -18.69 2.26 -0.39
N GLU A 124 -18.85 2.00 -1.68
CA GLU A 124 -18.62 0.68 -2.27
C GLU A 124 -17.22 0.59 -2.86
N ALA A 125 -16.42 -0.33 -2.32
CA ALA A 125 -15.10 -0.64 -2.83
C ALA A 125 -15.19 -1.61 -4.02
N VAL A 126 -14.24 -1.51 -4.95
CA VAL A 126 -14.14 -2.45 -6.09
C VAL A 126 -13.75 -3.84 -5.60
N VAL A 127 -12.83 -3.90 -4.63
CA VAL A 127 -12.38 -5.12 -3.97
C VAL A 127 -12.25 -4.85 -2.47
N THR A 128 -12.72 -5.79 -1.65
CA THR A 128 -12.43 -5.83 -0.21
C THR A 128 -11.57 -7.07 0.06
N LEU A 129 -10.39 -6.86 0.63
CA LEU A 129 -9.44 -7.90 0.99
C LEU A 129 -9.58 -8.18 2.48
N GLU A 130 -9.93 -9.42 2.81
CA GLU A 130 -10.17 -9.90 4.17
C GLU A 130 -9.22 -11.06 4.45
N GLY A 131 -8.38 -10.90 5.47
CA GLY A 131 -7.40 -11.92 5.85
C GLY A 131 -6.62 -11.58 7.12
N HIS A 132 -6.53 -10.29 7.47
CA HIS A 132 -5.99 -9.88 8.76
C HIS A 132 -7.02 -10.04 9.88
N SER A 133 -6.55 -10.45 11.04
CA SER A 133 -7.35 -10.63 12.27
C SER A 133 -7.31 -9.41 13.20
N LYS A 134 -6.47 -8.43 12.88
CA LYS A 134 -6.32 -7.16 13.59
C LYS A 134 -6.17 -6.03 12.57
N ARG A 135 -6.22 -4.78 13.06
CA ARG A 135 -6.07 -3.58 12.25
C ARG A 135 -4.89 -3.66 11.27
N VAL A 136 -5.15 -3.19 10.04
CA VAL A 136 -4.16 -3.12 8.97
C VAL A 136 -3.73 -1.67 8.82
N GLY A 137 -2.43 -1.41 8.77
CA GLY A 137 -1.94 -0.05 8.70
C GLY A 137 -0.66 0.15 7.90
N ILE A 138 -0.28 -0.85 7.10
CA ILE A 138 0.82 -0.76 6.15
C ILE A 138 0.35 -1.32 4.82
N LEU A 139 0.44 -0.48 3.78
CA LEU A 139 0.21 -0.84 2.39
C LEU A 139 1.51 -0.70 1.60
N ALA A 140 1.79 -1.63 0.69
CA ALA A 140 2.89 -1.54 -0.24
C ALA A 140 2.55 -2.20 -1.58
N TRP A 141 2.10 -1.40 -2.55
CA TRP A 141 1.96 -1.85 -3.94
C TRP A 141 3.29 -2.35 -4.50
N HIS A 142 3.23 -3.42 -5.28
CA HIS A 142 4.41 -3.94 -5.97
C HIS A 142 4.89 -2.94 -7.03
N PRO A 143 6.22 -2.69 -7.16
CA PRO A 143 6.72 -1.65 -8.05
C PRO A 143 6.61 -2.02 -9.54
N SER A 144 6.72 -3.30 -9.89
CA SER A 144 6.88 -3.76 -11.28
C SER A 144 5.79 -4.73 -11.77
N ALA A 145 4.96 -5.28 -10.88
CA ALA A 145 4.01 -6.35 -11.21
C ALA A 145 2.60 -5.82 -11.01
N LEU A 146 1.75 -6.00 -12.02
CA LEU A 146 0.39 -5.51 -12.01
C LEU A 146 -0.41 -6.15 -10.87
N ASN A 147 -1.26 -5.35 -10.21
CA ASN A 147 -2.24 -5.78 -9.20
C ASN A 147 -1.68 -6.44 -7.94
N ILE A 148 -0.38 -6.64 -7.80
CA ILE A 148 0.20 -7.20 -6.57
C ILE A 148 0.25 -6.12 -5.49
N LEU A 149 -0.41 -6.38 -4.36
CA LEU A 149 -0.42 -5.51 -3.19
C LEU A 149 0.03 -6.28 -1.95
N LEU A 150 0.98 -5.74 -1.21
CA LEU A 150 1.33 -6.24 0.11
C LEU A 150 0.62 -5.43 1.19
N THR A 151 0.16 -6.14 2.23
CA THR A 151 -0.45 -5.57 3.43
C THR A 151 0.21 -6.15 4.69
N ALA A 152 0.31 -5.34 5.74
CA ALA A 152 0.76 -5.82 7.05
C ALA A 152 -0.17 -5.34 8.17
N GLY A 153 -0.56 -6.27 9.04
CA GLY A 153 -1.46 -6.04 10.16
C GLY A 153 -0.77 -6.03 11.51
N CYS A 154 -1.50 -5.55 12.52
CA CYS A 154 -1.10 -5.67 13.94
C CYS A 154 -1.22 -7.11 14.49
N ASP A 155 -1.62 -8.06 13.64
CA ASP A 155 -1.50 -9.50 13.86
C ASP A 155 -0.12 -10.04 13.49
N ASN A 156 0.79 -9.15 13.06
CA ASN A 156 2.18 -9.44 12.69
C ASN A 156 2.30 -10.33 11.45
N VAL A 157 1.22 -10.41 10.66
CA VAL A 157 1.18 -11.17 9.41
C VAL A 157 1.48 -10.23 8.24
N LEU A 158 2.27 -10.70 7.28
CA LEU A 158 2.32 -10.11 5.94
C LEU A 158 1.41 -10.91 5.01
N CYS A 159 0.56 -10.20 4.28
CA CYS A 159 -0.27 -10.79 3.23
C CYS A 159 0.08 -10.16 1.89
N VAL A 160 0.21 -10.98 0.85
CA VAL A 160 0.39 -10.55 -0.54
C VAL A 160 -0.84 -10.97 -1.32
N TRP A 161 -1.46 -9.99 -1.99
CA TRP A 161 -2.73 -10.14 -2.69
C TRP A 161 -2.54 -9.93 -4.17
N ASP A 162 -3.29 -10.68 -4.98
CA ASP A 162 -3.63 -10.28 -6.34
C ASP A 162 -4.95 -9.52 -6.28
N VAL A 163 -4.88 -8.21 -6.46
CA VAL A 163 -6.04 -7.32 -6.40
C VAL A 163 -6.98 -7.51 -7.60
N GLY A 164 -6.50 -8.05 -8.73
CA GLY A 164 -7.32 -8.33 -9.89
C GLY A 164 -8.30 -9.48 -9.65
N THR A 165 -7.89 -10.48 -8.87
CA THR A 165 -8.71 -11.65 -8.50
C THR A 165 -9.33 -11.52 -7.11
N GLY A 166 -8.74 -10.69 -6.24
CA GLY A 166 -9.09 -10.60 -4.82
C GLY A 166 -8.53 -11.75 -3.97
N GLU A 167 -7.59 -12.52 -4.50
CA GLU A 167 -7.04 -13.70 -3.84
C GLU A 167 -5.81 -13.37 -2.98
N LEU A 168 -5.73 -14.05 -1.83
CA LEU A 168 -4.52 -14.09 -1.01
C LEU A 168 -3.53 -15.06 -1.65
N VAL A 169 -2.41 -14.53 -2.15
CA VAL A 169 -1.40 -15.29 -2.87
C VAL A 169 -0.36 -15.87 -1.91
N TYR A 170 0.18 -15.02 -1.02
CA TYR A 170 1.16 -15.43 -0.02
C TYR A 170 0.81 -14.87 1.34
N GLN A 171 1.03 -15.67 2.37
CA GLN A 171 0.84 -15.28 3.77
C GLN A 171 2.08 -15.68 4.58
N LEU A 172 2.68 -14.73 5.26
CA LEU A 172 3.85 -14.95 6.11
C LEU A 172 3.46 -14.65 7.56
N SER A 173 2.99 -15.67 8.27
CA SER A 173 2.57 -15.59 9.68
C SER A 173 3.74 -15.64 10.67
N ASP A 174 4.81 -16.34 10.31
CA ASP A 174 5.90 -16.69 11.24
C ASP A 174 7.18 -15.87 11.01
N ALA A 175 7.15 -14.91 10.09
CA ALA A 175 8.30 -14.07 9.77
C ALA A 175 8.64 -13.06 10.87
N HIS A 176 7.64 -12.65 11.67
CA HIS A 176 7.76 -11.57 12.66
C HIS A 176 7.15 -11.95 14.01
N PRO A 177 7.93 -11.91 15.11
CA PRO A 177 7.44 -12.27 16.44
C PRO A 177 6.66 -11.15 17.14
N ASP A 178 6.71 -9.91 16.63
CA ASP A 178 6.07 -8.73 17.22
C ASP A 178 5.67 -7.74 16.09
N LEU A 179 5.10 -6.59 16.46
CA LEU A 179 4.58 -5.55 15.57
C LEU A 179 5.54 -5.20 14.44
N ILE A 180 5.02 -5.27 13.22
CA ILE A 180 5.68 -4.80 12.00
C ILE A 180 5.50 -3.27 11.93
N TYR A 181 6.61 -2.56 11.77
CA TYR A 181 6.64 -1.09 11.74
C TYR A 181 6.73 -0.50 10.33
N SER A 182 7.36 -1.21 9.41
CA SER A 182 7.42 -0.82 7.99
C SER A 182 7.75 -2.00 7.11
N VAL A 183 7.35 -1.88 5.85
CA VAL A 183 7.67 -2.79 4.76
C VAL A 183 8.03 -1.95 3.54
N SER A 184 9.07 -2.35 2.80
CA SER A 184 9.44 -1.76 1.51
C SER A 184 9.84 -2.86 0.54
N TRP A 185 9.32 -2.81 -0.68
CA TRP A 185 9.83 -3.56 -1.82
C TRP A 185 11.21 -3.03 -2.23
N ASN A 186 12.08 -3.91 -2.74
CA ASN A 186 13.21 -3.47 -3.54
C ASN A 186 12.72 -3.00 -4.93
N ARG A 187 13.62 -2.42 -5.73
CA ARG A 187 13.26 -1.83 -7.03
C ARG A 187 12.52 -2.80 -7.97
N GLU A 188 12.95 -4.05 -7.99
CA GLU A 188 12.42 -5.10 -8.87
C GLU A 188 11.17 -5.80 -8.28
N GLY A 189 10.92 -5.63 -6.98
CA GLY A 189 9.87 -6.34 -6.26
C GLY A 189 10.18 -7.82 -5.97
N SER A 190 11.43 -8.24 -6.07
CA SER A 190 11.84 -9.62 -5.76
C SER A 190 11.96 -9.91 -4.27
N VAL A 191 12.28 -8.89 -3.45
CA VAL A 191 12.44 -9.02 -1.99
C VAL A 191 11.88 -7.82 -1.24
N LEU A 192 11.61 -8.03 0.03
CA LEU A 192 11.11 -7.04 0.98
C LEU A 192 12.16 -6.74 2.05
N CYS A 193 12.22 -5.49 2.50
CA CYS A 193 12.84 -5.15 3.78
C CYS A 193 11.74 -4.78 4.76
N THR A 194 11.86 -5.29 5.98
CA THR A 194 10.86 -5.08 7.03
C THR A 194 11.53 -4.77 8.34
N THR A 195 10.84 -4.00 9.17
CA THR A 195 11.30 -3.64 10.49
C THR A 195 10.28 -4.01 11.54
N CYS A 196 10.73 -4.54 12.68
CA CYS A 196 9.85 -5.04 13.71
C CYS A 196 10.18 -4.47 15.09
N LYS A 197 9.20 -4.52 16.00
CA LYS A 197 9.31 -4.11 17.40
C LYS A 197 10.34 -4.91 18.21
N ASP A 198 10.71 -6.09 17.73
CA ASP A 198 11.86 -6.85 18.22
C ASP A 198 13.23 -6.23 17.90
N LYS A 199 13.23 -5.05 17.25
CA LYS A 199 14.39 -4.26 16.81
C LYS A 199 15.16 -4.86 15.63
N ALA A 200 14.63 -5.88 14.96
CA ALA A 200 15.31 -6.48 13.83
C ALA A 200 14.86 -5.89 12.48
N LEU A 201 15.85 -5.69 11.62
CA LEU A 201 15.68 -5.46 10.18
C LEU A 201 15.77 -6.82 9.48
N ARG A 202 14.78 -7.16 8.66
CA ARG A 202 14.75 -8.43 7.91
C ARG A 202 14.68 -8.18 6.42
N VAL A 203 15.41 -8.97 5.64
CA VAL A 203 15.26 -9.10 4.18
C VAL A 203 14.55 -10.42 3.91
N ILE A 204 13.44 -10.38 3.18
CA ILE A 204 12.51 -11.50 3.03
C ILE A 204 12.21 -11.71 1.55
N ASP A 205 12.21 -12.97 1.12
CA ASP A 205 11.59 -13.38 -0.14
C ASP A 205 10.13 -13.76 0.14
N PRO A 206 9.14 -12.96 -0.29
CA PRO A 206 7.74 -13.23 0.01
C PRO A 206 7.18 -14.45 -0.73
N ARG A 207 7.70 -14.78 -1.92
CA ARG A 207 7.21 -15.91 -2.73
C ARG A 207 7.62 -17.24 -2.12
N ARG A 208 8.81 -17.27 -1.51
CA ARG A 208 9.33 -18.45 -0.80
C ARG A 208 8.91 -18.51 0.66
N GLY A 209 8.38 -17.42 1.21
CA GLY A 209 8.09 -17.30 2.65
C GLY A 209 9.33 -17.35 3.53
N THR A 210 10.52 -17.08 2.97
CA THR A 210 11.81 -17.25 3.67
C THR A 210 12.42 -15.92 4.06
N VAL A 211 12.84 -15.80 5.32
CA VAL A 211 13.69 -14.71 5.78
C VAL A 211 15.12 -14.97 5.31
N LEU A 212 15.61 -14.18 4.35
CA LEU A 212 16.92 -14.35 3.74
C LEU A 212 18.04 -13.83 4.65
N LYS A 213 17.82 -12.68 5.30
CA LYS A 213 18.79 -12.05 6.19
C LYS A 213 18.09 -11.36 7.36
N VAL A 214 18.76 -11.34 8.50
CA VAL A 214 18.30 -10.66 9.71
C VAL A 214 19.44 -9.85 10.30
N ARG A 215 19.17 -8.59 10.60
CA ARG A 215 20.00 -7.76 11.48
C ARG A 215 19.23 -7.48 12.75
N GLU A 216 19.61 -8.17 13.82
CA GLU A 216 19.11 -7.87 15.16
C GLU A 216 19.65 -6.52 15.65
N LYS A 217 18.80 -5.75 16.34
CA LYS A 217 19.15 -4.43 16.89
C LYS A 217 19.79 -3.52 15.83
N ALA A 218 19.12 -3.37 14.68
CA ALA A 218 19.54 -2.41 13.66
C ALA A 218 19.67 -0.99 14.25
N HIS A 219 18.80 -0.67 15.21
CA HIS A 219 18.95 0.45 16.13
C HIS A 219 18.77 -0.05 17.57
N GLU A 220 19.53 0.51 18.51
CA GLU A 220 19.51 0.08 19.92
C GLU A 220 18.28 0.57 20.71
N GLY A 221 17.63 1.65 20.24
CA GLY A 221 16.44 2.23 20.84
C GLY A 221 15.22 1.31 20.80
N THR A 222 14.21 1.62 21.62
CA THR A 222 12.96 0.84 21.72
C THR A 222 11.81 1.43 20.92
N ARG A 223 12.00 2.62 20.34
CA ARG A 223 11.00 3.33 19.54
C ARG A 223 10.92 2.74 18.12
N PRO A 224 9.81 2.99 17.40
CA PRO A 224 9.65 2.46 16.05
C PRO A 224 10.75 2.89 15.10
N MET A 225 11.12 1.98 14.21
CA MET A 225 12.05 2.23 13.12
C MET A 225 11.32 2.18 11.77
N ARG A 226 11.94 2.71 10.72
CA ARG A 226 11.51 2.57 9.33
C ARG A 226 12.67 2.07 8.48
N ALA A 227 12.37 1.36 7.40
CA ALA A 227 13.33 0.97 6.40
C ALA A 227 12.78 1.17 4.98
N VAL A 228 13.64 1.60 4.07
CA VAL A 228 13.37 1.66 2.64
C VAL A 228 14.55 1.10 1.86
N PHE A 229 14.26 0.39 0.77
CA PHE A 229 15.30 0.06 -0.20
C PHE A 229 15.68 1.28 -1.02
N LEU A 230 16.97 1.33 -1.39
CA LEU A 230 17.50 2.27 -2.36
C LEU A 230 17.59 1.61 -3.75
N ALA A 231 17.79 2.42 -4.79
CA ALA A 231 17.82 1.97 -6.17
C ALA A 231 18.92 0.94 -6.46
N ASP A 232 20.02 1.00 -5.72
CA ASP A 232 21.17 0.11 -5.81
C ASP A 232 21.04 -1.17 -4.93
N GLY A 233 19.90 -1.35 -4.27
CA GLY A 233 19.63 -2.49 -3.40
C GLY A 233 20.18 -2.36 -1.97
N LYS A 234 20.82 -1.23 -1.61
CA LYS A 234 21.13 -0.91 -0.20
C LYS A 234 19.84 -0.61 0.57
N ILE A 235 19.90 -0.64 1.90
CA ILE A 235 18.76 -0.30 2.77
C ILE A 235 19.11 0.92 3.60
N LEU A 236 18.21 1.90 3.64
CA LEU A 236 18.29 3.03 4.56
C LEU A 236 17.27 2.85 5.67
N THR A 237 17.71 2.96 6.91
CA THR A 237 16.85 2.88 8.09
C THR A 237 16.82 4.19 8.85
N THR A 238 15.66 4.51 9.43
CA THR A 238 15.54 5.51 10.49
C THR A 238 15.14 4.82 11.77
N GLY A 239 15.65 5.27 12.90
CA GLY A 239 15.36 4.66 14.19
C GLY A 239 15.85 5.54 15.33
N PHE A 240 16.12 4.91 16.47
CA PHE A 240 16.52 5.63 17.67
C PHE A 240 17.73 4.98 18.32
N SER A 241 18.64 5.80 18.86
CA SER A 241 19.73 5.35 19.71
C SER A 241 19.19 4.82 21.04
N ARG A 242 20.05 4.17 21.83
CA ARG A 242 19.72 3.79 23.21
C ARG A 242 19.33 5.00 24.07
N MET A 243 19.90 6.17 23.77
CA MET A 243 19.63 7.43 24.44
C MET A 243 18.43 8.19 23.84
N SER A 244 17.66 7.54 22.95
CA SER A 244 16.50 8.12 22.25
C SER A 244 16.84 9.27 21.29
N GLU A 245 18.07 9.33 20.76
CA GLU A 245 18.37 10.20 19.61
C GLU A 245 17.86 9.57 18.33
N ARG A 246 17.24 10.34 17.45
CA ARG A 246 16.86 9.88 16.12
C ARG A 246 18.11 9.62 15.30
N GLN A 247 18.15 8.47 14.65
CA GLN A 247 19.27 8.03 13.84
C GLN A 247 18.83 7.70 12.43
N LEU A 248 19.74 7.91 11.50
CA LEU A 248 19.71 7.39 10.15
C LEU A 248 20.86 6.40 10.00
N ALA A 249 20.63 5.23 9.40
CA ALA A 249 21.71 4.31 9.04
C ALA A 249 21.56 3.81 7.60
N LEU A 250 22.69 3.55 6.95
CA LEU A 250 22.77 2.94 5.63
C LEU A 250 23.39 1.55 5.74
N TRP A 251 22.80 0.56 5.08
CA TRP A 251 23.17 -0.84 5.18
C TRP A 251 23.44 -1.42 3.79
N ASP A 252 24.53 -2.18 3.65
CA ASP A 252 24.76 -3.00 2.47
C ASP A 252 23.97 -4.31 2.64
N THR A 253 23.11 -4.64 1.70
CA THR A 253 22.34 -5.88 1.80
C THR A 253 23.18 -7.13 1.63
N ARG A 254 24.40 -7.04 1.08
CA ARG A 254 25.36 -8.14 1.01
C ARG A 254 25.88 -8.51 2.40
N ASP A 255 26.11 -7.52 3.25
CA ASP A 255 26.57 -7.69 4.63
C ASP A 255 25.83 -6.75 5.58
N LEU A 256 24.89 -7.31 6.36
CA LEU A 256 24.12 -6.59 7.36
C LEU A 256 24.75 -6.62 8.77
N SER A 257 26.01 -7.10 8.90
CA SER A 257 26.68 -7.21 10.20
C SER A 257 26.97 -5.85 10.84
N GLU A 258 27.21 -4.81 10.04
CA GLU A 258 27.40 -3.44 10.50
C GLU A 258 26.82 -2.43 9.50
N PRO A 259 26.36 -1.25 9.96
CA PRO A 259 25.93 -0.20 9.05
C PRO A 259 27.15 0.42 8.36
N MET A 260 27.01 0.73 7.07
CA MET A 260 28.02 1.49 6.31
C MET A 260 28.26 2.87 6.91
N VAL A 261 27.18 3.50 7.41
CA VAL A 261 27.22 4.75 8.16
C VAL A 261 26.00 4.83 9.06
N THR A 262 26.18 5.41 10.25
CA THR A 262 25.09 5.84 11.14
C THR A 262 25.28 7.31 11.45
N GLN A 263 24.23 8.11 11.28
CA GLN A 263 24.21 9.53 11.58
C GLN A 263 23.13 9.83 12.63
N GLU A 264 23.49 10.57 13.66
CA GLU A 264 22.54 11.12 14.62
C GLU A 264 21.92 12.39 14.06
N ILE A 265 20.60 12.52 14.22
CA ILE A 265 19.82 13.60 13.62
C ILE A 265 19.47 14.67 14.66
N ASP A 266 18.76 14.28 15.72
CA ASP A 266 18.37 15.11 16.86
C ASP A 266 17.74 14.23 17.98
N THR A 267 17.25 14.82 19.06
CA THR A 267 16.64 14.13 20.21
C THR A 267 15.11 14.18 20.22
N SER A 268 14.48 14.41 19.06
CA SER A 268 13.01 14.51 18.98
C SER A 268 12.33 13.13 19.08
N ASN A 269 11.07 13.11 19.51
CA ASN A 269 10.34 11.87 19.76
C ASN A 269 9.65 11.27 18.52
N GLY A 270 9.40 12.06 17.48
CA GLY A 270 8.63 11.66 16.31
C GLY A 270 9.40 10.69 15.41
N VAL A 271 8.75 9.59 15.02
CA VAL A 271 9.31 8.61 14.07
C VAL A 271 9.58 9.31 12.74
N LEU A 272 10.82 9.23 12.24
CA LEU A 272 11.19 9.80 10.94
C LEU A 272 10.72 8.86 9.83
N LEU A 273 9.88 9.38 8.93
CA LEU A 273 9.49 8.70 7.70
C LEU A 273 10.52 9.02 6.61
N PRO A 274 11.23 8.02 6.06
CA PRO A 274 12.10 8.21 4.91
C PRO A 274 11.29 8.16 3.61
N PHE A 275 11.39 9.22 2.81
CA PHE A 275 10.91 9.26 1.43
C PHE A 275 12.14 9.26 0.52
N TYR A 276 12.28 8.24 -0.33
CA TYR A 276 13.43 8.09 -1.22
C TYR A 276 13.02 8.33 -2.67
N ASP A 277 13.79 9.18 -3.36
CA ASP A 277 13.69 9.41 -4.80
C ASP A 277 14.82 8.65 -5.53
N PRO A 278 14.52 7.54 -6.23
CA PRO A 278 15.53 6.74 -6.92
C PRO A 278 16.18 7.44 -8.11
N ASP A 279 15.56 8.48 -8.66
CA ASP A 279 16.09 9.17 -9.85
C ASP A 279 17.20 10.15 -9.50
N THR A 280 17.12 10.71 -8.28
CA THR A 280 18.07 11.72 -7.78
C THR A 280 18.98 11.18 -6.68
N ASN A 281 18.72 9.96 -6.19
CA ASN A 281 19.32 9.39 -4.99
C ASN A 281 19.18 10.29 -3.75
N MET A 282 18.07 11.03 -3.69
CA MET A 282 17.76 11.88 -2.55
C MET A 282 16.84 11.17 -1.57
N VAL A 283 17.12 11.36 -0.29
CA VAL A 283 16.24 10.91 0.81
C VAL A 283 15.79 12.11 1.61
N TYR A 284 14.49 12.16 1.88
CA TYR A 284 13.83 13.19 2.66
C TYR A 284 13.30 12.56 3.95
N LEU A 285 13.59 13.20 5.09
CA LEU A 285 13.18 12.74 6.40
C LEU A 285 12.26 13.76 7.03
N CYS A 286 11.08 13.30 7.43
CA CYS A 286 10.14 14.09 8.21
C CYS A 286 9.36 13.21 9.17
N GLY A 287 9.10 13.69 10.38
CA GLY A 287 8.33 12.97 11.39
C GLY A 287 7.08 13.74 11.81
N LYS A 288 6.06 13.00 12.25
CA LYS A 288 4.87 13.62 12.85
C LYS A 288 5.28 14.44 14.08
N GLY A 289 4.81 15.68 14.14
CA GLY A 289 5.19 16.65 15.15
C GLY A 289 6.40 17.52 14.79
N ASP A 290 7.16 17.19 13.74
CA ASP A 290 8.28 18.02 13.30
C ASP A 290 7.79 19.25 12.52
N CYS A 291 8.53 20.35 12.63
CA CYS A 291 8.33 21.53 11.79
C CYS A 291 9.25 21.55 10.55
N THR A 292 10.08 20.52 10.37
CA THR A 292 11.16 20.47 9.38
C THR A 292 11.09 19.24 8.48
N ILE A 293 11.55 19.39 7.24
CA ILE A 293 11.86 18.27 6.33
C ILE A 293 13.35 18.35 6.03
N ARG A 294 14.13 17.36 6.47
CA ARG A 294 15.57 17.29 6.19
C ARG A 294 15.81 16.46 4.94
N TYR A 295 16.81 16.79 4.14
CA TYR A 295 17.11 16.00 2.95
C TYR A 295 18.60 15.82 2.73
N PHE A 296 18.91 14.62 2.23
CA PHE A 296 20.25 14.10 2.06
C PHE A 296 20.39 13.52 0.66
N GLU A 297 21.61 13.46 0.18
CA GLU A 297 21.98 12.76 -1.04
C GLU A 297 22.76 11.50 -0.68
N VAL A 298 22.39 10.36 -1.26
CA VAL A 298 23.10 9.10 -1.08
C VAL A 298 24.01 8.86 -2.28
N THR A 299 25.27 8.51 -2.00
CA THR A 299 26.31 8.24 -2.99
C THR A 299 27.20 7.10 -2.54
N ASP A 300 28.03 6.58 -3.43
CA ASP A 300 29.06 5.60 -3.09
C ASP A 300 30.33 6.22 -2.49
N GLU A 301 30.41 7.55 -2.36
CA GLU A 301 31.53 8.26 -1.73
C GLU A 301 31.26 8.46 -0.23
N SER A 302 32.16 7.96 0.62
CA SER A 302 32.15 8.20 2.08
C SER A 302 31.97 9.69 2.42
N PRO A 303 31.09 10.07 3.36
CA PRO A 303 30.36 9.22 4.31
C PRO A 303 29.06 8.59 3.77
N TYR A 304 28.92 8.45 2.45
CA TYR A 304 27.82 7.84 1.69
C TYR A 304 26.52 8.62 1.73
N VAL A 305 26.08 9.05 2.91
CA VAL A 305 24.91 9.91 3.08
C VAL A 305 25.35 11.32 3.40
N HIS A 306 24.99 12.27 2.53
CA HIS A 306 25.43 13.66 2.62
C HIS A 306 24.24 14.56 2.92
N PHE A 307 24.24 15.21 4.08
CA PHE A 307 23.23 16.23 4.40
C PHE A 307 23.34 17.40 3.41
N LEU A 308 22.22 17.78 2.81
CA LEU A 308 22.17 18.91 1.88
C LEU A 308 21.67 20.17 2.59
N SER A 309 20.42 20.12 3.05
CA SER A 309 19.75 21.24 3.71
C SER A 309 18.45 20.74 4.39
N LEU A 310 17.70 21.66 4.96
CA LEU A 310 16.40 21.40 5.54
C LEU A 310 15.40 22.49 5.15
N TYR A 311 14.14 22.09 5.00
CA TYR A 311 13.00 22.98 5.05
C TYR A 311 12.59 23.17 6.50
N SER A 312 12.16 24.38 6.88
CA SER A 312 11.63 24.68 8.19
C SER A 312 10.38 25.55 8.08
N SER A 313 9.45 25.35 9.00
CA SER A 313 8.18 26.05 9.09
C SER A 313 7.82 26.30 10.55
N LYS A 314 6.74 27.02 10.82
CA LYS A 314 6.31 27.32 12.20
C LYS A 314 5.40 26.23 12.79
N GLU A 315 4.65 25.55 11.94
CA GLU A 315 3.61 24.61 12.36
C GLU A 315 4.09 23.16 12.23
N PRO A 316 3.81 22.30 13.22
CA PRO A 316 4.19 20.90 13.18
C PRO A 316 3.34 20.11 12.19
N GLN A 317 3.96 19.19 11.46
CA GLN A 317 3.24 18.32 10.55
C GLN A 317 2.47 17.22 11.29
N ARG A 318 1.24 16.94 10.85
CA ARG A 318 0.44 15.78 11.27
C ARG A 318 0.73 14.53 10.42
N GLY A 319 1.23 14.74 9.21
CA GLY A 319 1.53 13.75 8.19
C GLY A 319 2.16 14.44 6.98
N ALA A 320 2.52 13.66 5.97
CA ALA A 320 3.11 14.18 4.74
C ALA A 320 2.82 13.23 3.58
N GLY A 321 2.31 13.78 2.48
CA GLY A 321 2.26 13.08 1.19
C GLY A 321 3.49 13.42 0.35
N PHE A 322 3.92 12.48 -0.48
CA PHE A 322 4.99 12.66 -1.45
C PHE A 322 4.44 12.43 -2.85
N LEU A 323 4.60 13.40 -3.74
CA LEU A 323 4.13 13.31 -5.10
C LEU A 323 5.03 12.38 -5.92
N SER A 324 4.44 11.39 -6.60
CA SER A 324 5.17 10.55 -7.55
C SER A 324 5.91 11.39 -8.59
N LYS A 325 7.07 10.91 -9.08
CA LYS A 325 7.92 11.67 -10.02
C LYS A 325 7.17 12.21 -11.25
N ARG A 326 6.25 11.43 -11.81
CA ARG A 326 5.42 11.84 -12.96
C ARG A 326 4.63 13.13 -12.71
N GLY A 327 4.34 13.50 -11.46
CA GLY A 327 3.55 14.69 -11.12
C GLY A 327 4.35 15.97 -10.93
N VAL A 328 5.69 15.91 -10.94
CA VAL A 328 6.53 17.09 -10.68
C VAL A 328 6.56 18.03 -11.90
N ASP A 329 6.70 19.32 -11.63
CA ASP A 329 6.82 20.34 -12.68
C ASP A 329 8.26 20.42 -13.20
N VAL A 330 8.55 19.62 -14.23
CA VAL A 330 9.88 19.53 -14.85
C VAL A 330 10.36 20.85 -15.46
N ASN A 331 9.43 21.70 -15.91
CA ASN A 331 9.75 23.00 -16.51
C ASN A 331 10.27 23.99 -15.45
N LYS A 332 9.89 23.80 -14.19
CA LYS A 332 10.38 24.61 -13.06
C LYS A 332 11.57 24.00 -12.34
N CYS A 333 12.15 22.92 -12.86
CA CYS A 333 13.19 22.15 -12.18
C CYS A 333 12.77 21.66 -10.78
N GLU A 334 11.47 21.39 -10.59
CA GLU A 334 10.96 20.75 -9.38
C GLU A 334 11.35 19.27 -9.41
N ILE A 335 12.09 18.81 -8.41
CA ILE A 335 12.54 17.41 -8.32
C ILE A 335 11.68 16.56 -7.39
N ALA A 336 10.98 17.20 -6.46
CA ALA A 336 10.04 16.58 -5.54
C ALA A 336 8.99 17.59 -5.06
N ARG A 337 7.79 17.10 -4.72
CA ARG A 337 6.74 17.90 -4.07
C ARG A 337 6.18 17.15 -2.87
N PHE A 338 6.19 17.82 -1.72
CA PHE A 338 5.54 17.35 -0.50
C PHE A 338 4.17 17.98 -0.36
N TYR A 339 3.22 17.23 0.19
CA TYR A 339 1.96 17.73 0.70
C TYR A 339 1.98 17.62 2.22
N LYS A 340 2.44 18.68 2.88
CA LYS A 340 2.54 18.72 4.33
C LYS A 340 1.15 18.86 4.93
N LEU A 341 0.78 17.92 5.79
CA LEU A 341 -0.49 17.97 6.50
C LEU A 341 -0.30 18.76 7.80
N HIS A 342 -1.11 19.79 7.98
CA HIS A 342 -1.33 20.46 9.26
C HIS A 342 -2.63 19.93 9.88
N GLU A 343 -3.12 20.54 10.96
CA GLU A 343 -4.37 20.09 11.58
C GLU A 343 -5.61 20.36 10.71
N ARG A 344 -5.63 21.50 10.02
CA ARG A 344 -6.77 21.97 9.21
C ARG A 344 -6.39 22.43 7.80
N LYS A 345 -5.19 22.08 7.34
CA LYS A 345 -4.60 22.58 6.10
C LYS A 345 -3.70 21.52 5.47
N VAL A 346 -3.68 21.49 4.14
CA VAL A 346 -2.66 20.80 3.36
C VAL A 346 -1.84 21.83 2.60
N GLU A 347 -0.53 21.82 2.84
CA GLU A 347 0.41 22.79 2.29
C GLU A 347 1.38 22.11 1.32
N PRO A 348 1.30 22.42 0.01
CA PRO A 348 2.29 21.95 -0.95
C PRO A 348 3.65 22.63 -0.72
N ILE A 349 4.72 21.85 -0.81
CA ILE A 349 6.11 22.31 -0.70
C ILE A 349 6.89 21.75 -1.88
N SER A 350 7.35 22.62 -2.78
CA SER A 350 8.18 22.26 -3.92
C SER A 350 9.65 22.23 -3.52
N MET A 351 10.36 21.17 -3.90
CA MET A 351 11.81 21.05 -3.80
C MET A 351 12.39 21.29 -5.18
N THR A 352 13.14 22.38 -5.34
CA THR A 352 13.56 22.87 -6.66
C THR A 352 15.08 22.94 -6.76
N VAL A 353 15.63 22.47 -7.88
CA VAL A 353 17.03 22.71 -8.25
C VAL A 353 17.10 24.03 -9.02
N PRO A 354 17.80 25.07 -8.53
CA PRO A 354 17.85 26.36 -9.21
C PRO A 354 18.69 26.26 -10.50
N ARG A 355 18.02 26.15 -11.64
CA ARG A 355 18.62 26.24 -12.98
C ARG A 355 18.11 27.49 -13.70
N LYS A 356 18.96 28.07 -14.56
CA LYS A 356 18.62 29.22 -15.43
C LYS A 356 18.48 28.75 -16.87
N SER A 357 17.53 27.87 -17.12
CA SER A 357 17.29 27.32 -18.45
C SER A 357 15.82 26.93 -18.59
N ASP A 358 15.24 27.28 -19.73
CA ASP A 358 13.89 26.86 -20.13
C ASP A 358 13.90 25.51 -20.87
N LEU A 359 15.09 24.94 -21.09
CA LEU A 359 15.25 23.63 -21.71
C LEU A 359 15.04 22.52 -20.68
N PHE A 360 14.55 21.37 -21.15
CA PHE A 360 14.45 20.17 -20.34
C PHE A 360 15.81 19.75 -19.77
N GLN A 361 15.88 19.59 -18.45
CA GLN A 361 17.10 19.23 -17.72
C GLN A 361 17.23 17.71 -17.59
N GLY A 362 17.64 17.03 -18.67
CA GLY A 362 17.77 15.56 -18.68
C GLY A 362 18.72 15.00 -17.61
N ASP A 363 19.65 15.81 -17.09
CA ASP A 363 20.50 15.39 -15.97
C ASP A 363 19.76 15.33 -14.63
N LEU A 364 18.68 16.09 -14.45
CA LEU A 364 17.84 16.06 -13.24
C LEU A 364 16.71 15.04 -13.35
N TYR A 365 16.35 14.68 -14.58
CA TYR A 365 15.22 13.82 -14.91
C TYR A 365 15.69 12.67 -15.82
N PRO A 366 16.42 11.68 -15.28
CA PRO A 366 16.61 10.42 -15.98
C PRO A 366 15.25 9.74 -16.20
N ASP A 367 15.22 8.71 -17.03
CA ASP A 367 13.99 7.94 -17.24
C ASP A 367 13.52 7.35 -15.89
N THR A 368 12.26 7.65 -15.54
CA THR A 368 11.62 7.31 -14.27
C THR A 368 10.63 6.16 -14.45
N VAL A 369 10.21 5.54 -13.36
CA VAL A 369 9.12 4.55 -13.36
C VAL A 369 7.85 5.11 -14.02
N GLY A 370 7.36 4.39 -15.04
CA GLY A 370 6.12 4.67 -15.76
C GLY A 370 4.89 4.01 -15.14
N LEU A 371 3.77 4.08 -15.86
CA LEU A 371 2.51 3.43 -15.48
C LEU A 371 2.43 1.97 -15.93
N GLU A 372 3.13 1.62 -17.01
CA GLU A 372 3.03 0.26 -17.56
C GLU A 372 3.82 -0.72 -16.66
N PRO A 373 3.15 -1.74 -16.10
CA PRO A 373 3.81 -2.76 -15.29
C PRO A 373 4.79 -3.55 -16.18
N ALA A 374 5.88 -4.03 -15.59
CA ALA A 374 6.84 -4.88 -16.28
C ALA A 374 6.37 -6.34 -16.35
N LEU A 375 5.60 -6.78 -15.35
CA LEU A 375 5.09 -8.15 -15.23
C LEU A 375 3.58 -8.15 -14.98
N GLN A 376 2.91 -9.22 -15.44
CA GLN A 376 1.60 -9.58 -14.92
C GLN A 376 1.74 -10.21 -13.52
N ALA A 377 0.64 -10.24 -12.76
CA ALA A 377 0.60 -10.90 -11.45
C ALA A 377 1.07 -12.36 -11.54
N GLU A 378 0.51 -13.12 -12.49
CA GLU A 378 0.83 -14.54 -12.70
C GLU A 378 2.31 -14.81 -13.00
N ASP A 379 2.97 -13.96 -13.77
CA ASP A 379 4.39 -14.09 -14.09
C ASP A 379 5.27 -13.90 -12.85
N TRP A 380 4.96 -12.89 -12.03
CA TRP A 380 5.69 -12.65 -10.79
C TRP A 380 5.48 -13.76 -9.77
N ILE A 381 4.24 -14.25 -9.64
CA ILE A 381 3.87 -15.39 -8.78
C ILE A 381 4.59 -16.67 -9.24
N ALA A 382 4.77 -16.85 -10.55
CA ALA A 382 5.56 -17.94 -11.12
C ALA A 382 7.07 -17.80 -10.89
N GLY A 383 7.53 -16.69 -10.29
CA GLY A 383 8.93 -16.48 -9.90
C GLY A 383 9.73 -15.59 -10.85
N GLN A 384 9.09 -14.91 -11.81
CA GLN A 384 9.78 -13.95 -12.67
C GLN A 384 10.05 -12.64 -11.93
N ASP A 385 11.19 -12.04 -12.24
CA ASP A 385 11.61 -10.72 -11.73
C ASP A 385 11.90 -9.81 -12.93
N ALA A 386 11.42 -8.57 -12.87
CA ALA A 386 11.72 -7.56 -13.89
C ALA A 386 11.75 -6.15 -13.30
N PRO A 387 12.63 -5.28 -13.83
CA PRO A 387 12.71 -3.90 -13.40
C PRO A 387 11.48 -3.13 -13.84
N PRO A 388 11.05 -2.11 -13.10
CA PRO A 388 9.94 -1.26 -13.52
C PRO A 388 10.22 -0.64 -14.89
N THR A 389 9.21 -0.61 -15.76
CA THR A 389 9.30 0.02 -17.07
C THR A 389 9.56 1.52 -16.91
N LEU A 390 10.62 2.01 -17.55
CA LEU A 390 11.02 3.42 -17.45
C LEU A 390 10.46 4.25 -18.60
N VAL A 391 10.16 5.51 -18.32
CA VAL A 391 9.65 6.50 -19.27
C VAL A 391 10.36 7.84 -19.08
N SER A 392 10.55 8.57 -20.18
CA SER A 392 11.14 9.90 -20.15
C SER A 392 10.11 10.96 -19.74
N LEU A 393 10.55 11.96 -18.97
CA LEU A 393 9.72 13.12 -18.57
C LEU A 393 9.90 14.34 -19.50
N SER A 394 10.61 14.21 -20.62
CA SER A 394 10.96 15.34 -21.50
C SER A 394 9.76 16.08 -22.10
N GLY A 395 8.57 15.45 -22.14
CA GLY A 395 7.31 16.04 -22.59
C GLY A 395 6.35 16.44 -21.47
N GLY A 396 6.76 16.33 -20.21
CA GLY A 396 5.86 16.39 -19.06
C GLY A 396 4.94 15.16 -18.97
N TYR A 397 3.99 15.21 -18.03
CA TYR A 397 3.04 14.12 -17.85
C TYR A 397 1.72 14.39 -18.56
N THR A 398 1.32 13.45 -19.41
CA THR A 398 -0.02 13.38 -19.98
C THR A 398 -0.75 12.21 -19.36
N ALA A 399 -1.84 12.49 -18.63
CA ALA A 399 -2.63 11.44 -18.00
C ALA A 399 -3.23 10.52 -19.08
N PRO A 400 -2.97 9.20 -19.05
CA PRO A 400 -3.69 8.30 -19.91
C PRO A 400 -5.16 8.26 -19.49
N PRO A 401 -6.07 7.95 -20.43
CA PRO A 401 -7.47 7.74 -20.08
C PRO A 401 -7.60 6.60 -19.08
N SER A 402 -8.53 6.73 -18.13
CA SER A 402 -8.82 5.67 -17.16
C SER A 402 -9.06 4.33 -17.87
N LYS A 403 -8.27 3.30 -17.55
CA LYS A 403 -8.53 1.91 -17.98
C LYS A 403 -9.66 1.35 -17.10
N CYS A 404 -10.90 1.81 -17.32
CA CYS A 404 -12.07 1.29 -16.60
C CYS A 404 -12.30 -0.19 -17.01
N GLY A 405 -11.69 -1.14 -16.28
CA GLY A 405 -11.87 -2.56 -16.54
C GLY A 405 -10.78 -3.52 -16.05
N THR A 406 -9.64 -3.05 -15.54
CA THR A 406 -8.55 -3.91 -15.02
C THR A 406 -8.89 -4.59 -13.70
N LEU A 407 -9.75 -3.99 -12.88
CA LEU A 407 -10.25 -4.55 -11.63
C LEU A 407 -11.67 -5.08 -11.83
N ARG A 408 -11.81 -6.28 -12.41
CA ARG A 408 -13.11 -7.00 -12.39
C ARG A 408 -13.12 -7.97 -11.22
N GLY A 409 -13.62 -7.54 -10.07
CA GLY A 409 -14.10 -8.46 -9.06
C GLY A 409 -15.17 -9.35 -9.70
N ARG A 410 -14.91 -10.66 -9.84
CA ARG A 410 -15.98 -11.61 -10.17
C ARG A 410 -16.90 -11.66 -8.94
N PRO A 411 -18.20 -11.31 -9.06
CA PRO A 411 -19.12 -11.62 -7.98
C PRO A 411 -19.15 -13.15 -7.85
N LYS A 412 -18.88 -13.69 -6.66
CA LYS A 412 -19.19 -15.09 -6.37
C LYS A 412 -20.70 -15.24 -6.43
N LEU A 413 -21.23 -15.69 -7.57
CA LEU A 413 -22.59 -16.19 -7.68
C LEU A 413 -22.62 -17.60 -7.08
N LEU A 414 -22.96 -17.69 -5.79
CA LEU A 414 -23.40 -18.95 -5.19
C LEU A 414 -24.82 -19.25 -5.68
N SER A 415 -24.93 -19.82 -6.88
CA SER A 415 -26.08 -20.63 -7.30
C SER A 415 -25.78 -21.38 -8.60
N GLN A 416 -25.26 -22.60 -8.49
CA GLN A 416 -25.39 -23.59 -9.55
C GLN A 416 -26.50 -24.56 -9.15
N THR A 417 -27.73 -24.26 -9.56
CA THR A 417 -28.72 -25.31 -9.81
C THR A 417 -28.46 -25.85 -11.21
N ASN A 418 -28.10 -27.12 -11.28
CA ASN A 418 -27.91 -27.83 -12.54
C ASN A 418 -29.18 -27.80 -13.39
N THR A 419 -29.00 -27.48 -14.66
CA THR A 419 -30.01 -27.60 -15.70
C THR A 419 -29.99 -29.01 -16.30
N SER A 420 -31.16 -29.49 -16.74
CA SER A 420 -31.27 -30.45 -17.83
C SER A 420 -32.61 -30.27 -18.57
N PRO A 421 -32.69 -30.64 -19.86
CA PRO A 421 -33.33 -29.79 -20.86
C PRO A 421 -34.64 -30.34 -21.44
N THR A 422 -35.11 -29.63 -22.47
CA THR A 422 -35.99 -30.02 -23.60
C THR A 422 -37.49 -29.64 -23.62
N SER A 423 -37.76 -28.87 -24.69
CA SER A 423 -38.84 -28.99 -25.69
C SER A 423 -40.21 -28.34 -25.49
N THR A 424 -40.45 -27.41 -26.43
CA THR A 424 -41.62 -27.22 -27.30
C THR A 424 -42.85 -26.41 -26.84
N THR A 425 -43.18 -25.46 -27.74
CA THR A 425 -44.49 -24.92 -28.18
C THR A 425 -45.25 -23.89 -27.32
N ALA A 426 -45.05 -22.61 -27.69
CA ALA A 426 -46.03 -21.65 -28.28
C ALA A 426 -47.35 -21.30 -27.51
N PRO A 427 -48.09 -20.22 -27.88
CA PRO A 427 -47.98 -18.93 -27.19
C PRO A 427 -49.35 -18.30 -26.77
N ALA A 428 -49.36 -17.36 -25.84
CA ALA A 428 -50.39 -16.30 -25.78
C ALA A 428 -50.00 -15.15 -24.83
N ASN A 429 -49.97 -13.94 -25.39
CA ASN A 429 -50.01 -12.63 -24.72
C ASN A 429 -51.50 -12.22 -24.55
N PRO A 430 -51.87 -11.02 -24.05
CA PRO A 430 -51.48 -10.30 -22.83
C PRO A 430 -52.73 -9.82 -22.05
N MET A 431 -52.57 -9.15 -20.89
CA MET A 431 -53.23 -7.86 -20.53
C MET A 431 -53.38 -7.65 -19.02
N ALA A 432 -52.86 -6.49 -18.62
CA ALA A 432 -53.30 -5.50 -17.63
C ALA A 432 -54.53 -5.77 -16.74
N GLY A 433 -54.39 -5.35 -15.48
CA GLY A 433 -55.50 -5.08 -14.57
C GLY A 433 -54.99 -4.51 -13.24
N GLU A 434 -54.90 -3.18 -13.16
CA GLU A 434 -54.82 -2.43 -11.90
C GLU A 434 -56.11 -2.64 -11.08
N MET A 435 -56.01 -2.78 -9.76
CA MET A 435 -56.57 -1.85 -8.76
C MET A 435 -56.73 -2.50 -7.38
N GLU A 436 -56.53 -1.63 -6.41
CA GLU A 436 -56.62 -1.72 -4.95
C GLU A 436 -57.96 -2.29 -4.45
N SER A 437 -57.94 -2.91 -3.27
CA SER A 437 -58.77 -2.46 -2.14
C SER A 437 -58.54 -3.29 -0.88
N GLU A 438 -58.53 -2.55 0.23
CA GLU A 438 -58.48 -3.02 1.60
C GLU A 438 -59.70 -3.88 1.98
N GLY A 439 -59.48 -4.84 2.87
CA GLY A 439 -60.53 -5.62 3.50
C GLY A 439 -60.05 -6.27 4.79
N LEU A 440 -60.28 -5.58 5.92
CA LEU A 440 -60.14 -6.11 7.28
C LEU A 440 -61.12 -7.26 7.51
N GLY A 441 -60.62 -8.40 8.00
CA GLY A 441 -61.43 -9.52 8.48
C GLY A 441 -60.72 -10.26 9.62
N HIS A 442 -61.23 -10.12 10.83
CA HIS A 442 -60.81 -10.88 12.02
C HIS A 442 -61.17 -12.36 11.88
N GLY A 443 -60.21 -13.25 12.16
CA GLY A 443 -60.42 -14.69 12.34
C GLY A 443 -59.41 -15.26 13.33
N GLN A 444 -59.89 -15.67 14.51
CA GLN A 444 -59.08 -16.29 15.57
C GLN A 444 -58.59 -17.69 15.20
N GLY A 445 -57.31 -17.95 15.49
CA GLY A 445 -56.80 -19.18 16.12
C GLY A 445 -56.52 -20.41 15.25
N ARG A 446 -55.23 -20.74 15.07
CA ARG A 446 -54.62 -22.07 15.32
C ARG A 446 -53.16 -22.17 14.82
N ARG A 447 -52.25 -22.43 15.78
CA ARG A 447 -51.02 -23.26 15.69
C ARG A 447 -49.84 -22.78 14.82
N ASP A 448 -48.93 -22.01 15.43
CA ASP A 448 -47.51 -21.93 15.04
C ASP A 448 -46.68 -23.01 15.77
N VAL A 449 -46.86 -24.28 15.40
CA VAL A 449 -45.99 -25.38 15.87
C VAL A 449 -45.36 -26.17 14.71
N ASP A 450 -45.84 -25.99 13.48
CA ASP A 450 -45.41 -26.78 12.32
C ASP A 450 -44.17 -26.20 11.59
N GLY A 451 -43.96 -24.88 11.68
CA GLY A 451 -42.80 -24.21 11.05
C GLY A 451 -41.45 -24.47 11.75
N GLY A 452 -41.47 -24.78 13.05
CA GLY A 452 -40.26 -25.09 13.81
C GLY A 452 -39.71 -26.50 13.49
N ILE A 453 -40.60 -27.49 13.34
CA ILE A 453 -40.22 -28.87 13.03
C ILE A 453 -39.67 -28.99 11.61
N ALA A 454 -40.27 -28.29 10.64
CA ALA A 454 -39.78 -28.28 9.26
C ALA A 454 -38.40 -27.63 9.12
N ARG A 455 -38.11 -26.60 9.93
CA ARG A 455 -36.81 -25.91 9.93
C ARG A 455 -35.71 -26.75 10.58
N VAL A 456 -35.99 -27.39 11.72
CA VAL A 456 -35.06 -28.30 12.40
C VAL A 456 -34.73 -29.50 11.51
N LYS A 457 -35.73 -30.07 10.83
CA LYS A 457 -35.52 -31.20 9.92
C LYS A 457 -34.63 -30.82 8.73
N LYS A 458 -34.77 -29.60 8.20
CA LYS A 458 -33.93 -29.08 7.12
C LYS A 458 -32.48 -28.86 7.57
N GLU A 459 -32.27 -28.43 8.82
CA GLU A 459 -30.95 -28.26 9.41
C GLU A 459 -30.28 -29.63 9.70
N GLU A 460 -31.04 -30.64 10.13
CA GLU A 460 -30.55 -32.02 10.29
C GLU A 460 -30.16 -32.67 8.96
N ASP A 461 -30.97 -32.49 7.91
CA ASP A 461 -30.67 -33.00 6.56
C ASP A 461 -29.40 -32.33 5.99
N GLN A 462 -29.24 -31.02 6.18
CA GLN A 462 -28.02 -30.29 5.78
C GLN A 462 -26.78 -30.75 6.54
N LEU A 463 -26.90 -31.03 7.84
CA LEU A 463 -25.79 -31.53 8.65
C LEU A 463 -25.39 -32.96 8.23
N SER A 464 -26.37 -33.80 7.88
CA SER A 464 -26.16 -35.14 7.32
C SER A 464 -25.36 -35.11 6.02
N ASP A 465 -25.71 -34.19 5.11
CA ASP A 465 -25.03 -34.03 3.83
C ASP A 465 -23.57 -33.59 4.02
N ILE A 466 -23.33 -32.61 4.89
CA ILE A 466 -21.97 -32.14 5.24
C ILE A 466 -21.13 -33.28 5.86
N LEU A 467 -21.71 -34.07 6.75
CA LEU A 467 -21.01 -35.21 7.36
C LEU A 467 -20.65 -36.29 6.32
N THR A 468 -21.48 -36.47 5.31
CA THR A 468 -21.23 -37.42 4.22
C THR A 468 -20.10 -36.93 3.32
N GLU A 469 -20.07 -35.63 3.02
CA GLU A 469 -19.00 -35.00 2.24
C GLU A 469 -17.65 -35.04 2.98
N ILE A 470 -17.64 -34.76 4.30
CA ILE A 470 -16.43 -34.87 5.12
C ILE A 470 -15.88 -36.31 5.14
N ARG A 471 -16.76 -37.33 5.17
CA ARG A 471 -16.34 -38.74 5.09
C ARG A 471 -15.74 -39.07 3.73
N ALA A 472 -16.33 -38.57 2.63
CA ALA A 472 -15.80 -38.75 1.28
C ALA A 472 -14.43 -38.10 1.12
N LEU A 473 -14.26 -36.86 1.62
CA LEU A 473 -12.97 -36.15 1.61
C LEU A 473 -11.91 -36.88 2.43
N ARG A 474 -12.26 -37.39 3.62
CA ARG A 474 -11.33 -38.22 4.42
C ARG A 474 -10.88 -39.47 3.67
N ALA A 475 -11.78 -40.16 2.98
CA ALA A 475 -11.43 -41.33 2.18
C ALA A 475 -10.47 -40.97 1.02
N LEU A 476 -10.69 -39.83 0.37
CA LEU A 476 -9.82 -39.34 -0.71
C LEU A 476 -8.42 -38.98 -0.21
N VAL A 477 -8.32 -38.31 0.96
CA VAL A 477 -7.04 -37.99 1.59
C VAL A 477 -6.27 -39.25 1.97
N LEU A 478 -6.94 -40.26 2.52
CA LEU A 478 -6.30 -41.56 2.83
C LEU A 478 -5.81 -42.28 1.57
N ALA A 479 -6.59 -42.25 0.48
CA ALA A 479 -6.18 -42.83 -0.80
C ALA A 479 -4.97 -42.09 -1.41
N GLN A 480 -4.94 -40.76 -1.30
CA GLN A 480 -3.79 -39.95 -1.73
C GLN A 480 -2.56 -40.24 -0.88
N GLY A 481 -2.70 -40.36 0.45
CA GLY A 481 -1.62 -40.74 1.35
C GLY A 481 -1.00 -42.09 0.96
N HIS A 482 -1.83 -43.11 0.71
CA HIS A 482 -1.33 -44.41 0.23
C HIS A 482 -0.63 -44.30 -1.13
N ARG A 483 -1.11 -43.44 -2.04
CA ARG A 483 -0.47 -43.24 -3.35
C ARG A 483 0.90 -42.58 -3.21
N ILE A 484 1.03 -41.60 -2.31
CA ILE A 484 2.30 -40.93 -2.01
C ILE A 484 3.29 -41.96 -1.44
N ASP A 485 2.88 -42.77 -0.48
CA ASP A 485 3.69 -43.84 0.11
C ASP A 485 4.25 -44.82 -0.94
N VAL A 486 3.43 -45.18 -1.94
CA VAL A 486 3.86 -46.05 -3.04
C VAL A 486 4.87 -45.35 -3.95
N LEU A 487 4.65 -44.07 -4.26
CA LEU A 487 5.56 -43.29 -5.10
C LEU A 487 6.91 -43.05 -4.41
N GLU A 488 6.91 -42.79 -3.10
CA GLU A 488 8.13 -42.64 -2.30
C GLU A 488 8.95 -43.92 -2.28
N ARG A 489 8.29 -45.09 -2.13
CA ARG A 489 8.98 -46.38 -2.24
C ARG A 489 9.53 -46.65 -3.64
N GLN A 490 8.83 -46.22 -4.69
CA GLN A 490 9.32 -46.34 -6.06
C GLN A 490 10.53 -45.44 -6.31
N LEU A 491 10.51 -44.20 -5.81
CA LEU A 491 11.63 -43.26 -5.85
C LEU A 491 12.86 -43.81 -5.11
N ALA A 492 12.69 -44.34 -3.91
CA ALA A 492 13.78 -44.94 -3.14
C ALA A 492 14.46 -46.09 -3.90
N ARG A 493 13.68 -46.95 -4.58
CA ARG A 493 14.24 -48.05 -5.39
C ARG A 493 15.00 -47.58 -6.63
N ILE A 494 14.63 -46.42 -7.19
CA ILE A 494 15.36 -45.80 -8.29
C ILE A 494 16.67 -45.19 -7.77
N GLU A 495 16.66 -44.56 -6.60
CA GLU A 495 17.86 -43.99 -5.96
C GLU A 495 18.87 -45.08 -5.55
N ASP A 496 18.39 -46.25 -5.11
CA ASP A 496 19.21 -47.41 -4.77
C ASP A 496 19.69 -48.23 -5.98
N GLY A 497 19.30 -47.85 -7.21
CA GLY A 497 19.75 -48.50 -8.46
C GLY A 497 19.15 -49.88 -8.72
N GLU A 498 17.97 -50.19 -8.14
CA GLU A 498 17.29 -51.49 -8.32
C GLU A 498 16.40 -51.59 -9.58
N VAL A 499 16.29 -50.54 -10.40
CA VAL A 499 15.51 -50.54 -11.66
C VAL A 499 16.21 -49.77 -12.76
#